data_AF-A0A2T3KUX8-F1
#
_entry.id   AF-A0A2T3KUX8-F1
#
_cell.length_a   1.000
_cell.length_b   1.000
_cell.length_c   1.000
_cell.angle_alpha   90.00
_cell.angle_beta   90.00
_cell.angle_gamma   90.00
#
_symmetry.space_group_name_H-M   'P 1'
#
loop_
_entity.id
_entity.type
_entity.pdbx_description
1 polymer ?
#
loop_
_entity_poly.entity_id
_entity_poly.type
_entity_poly.pdbx_seq_one_letter_code
_entity_poly.pdbx_strand_id
1 'polypeptide(L)'
;MIIFREKYLAISLAFSGLISISPFFTYNHFGFYYISCLLMVMFFFLCKGLPLVARNDLIVSVILLIYIIFNYNYNIEQAKLSEFFILTIPFSIIFLLSGRTIRKLTTIYFVKIICFVLLISLFFSFLLMLGFQSLIPSYSFNAGDGLFTVYMFTVVRQGLEWNINGGLFHRFHSIFMEPGFVGTIAAFIVCAYKFNLKNKYCLIAFISGAISTSFAFYVIVSLYLIIKHPLKGGIFLFLIINLLIYLNHPFINQLILDRFLNGGSQLDTRTSIYELGQINVFYDWLFNGNIVDLIFGLGSEIPGSTGSYRYFLLSYGFLGVIVFSLLYFYLYFFDKVRIQGFIIYDFIFIFLFVLSVYQRPYIDNYYMLLVFSTFIFSNEILKKSFKNEI
;
A
#
# COMPACT_ATOMS: atom_id res chain seq x y z
N MET A 1 -11.57 29.02 13.36
CA MET A 1 -11.36 29.00 11.89
C MET A 1 -10.08 28.26 11.47
N ILE A 2 -8.94 28.43 12.15
CA ILE A 2 -7.66 27.75 11.80
C ILE A 2 -7.74 26.22 11.94
N ILE A 3 -8.23 25.72 13.09
CA ILE A 3 -8.41 24.28 13.36
C ILE A 3 -9.31 23.61 12.30
N PHE A 4 -10.33 24.33 11.83
CA PHE A 4 -11.22 23.87 10.78
C PHE A 4 -10.42 23.62 9.48
N ARG A 5 -9.62 24.60 9.04
CA ARG A 5 -8.80 24.49 7.81
C ARG A 5 -7.79 23.33 7.85
N GLU A 6 -7.12 23.13 8.98
CA GLU A 6 -6.16 22.03 9.14
C GLU A 6 -6.82 20.64 9.02
N LYS A 7 -8.05 20.51 9.54
CA LYS A 7 -8.83 19.28 9.44
C LYS A 7 -9.19 18.94 7.99
N TYR A 8 -9.64 19.91 7.20
CA TYR A 8 -9.96 19.67 5.78
C TYR A 8 -8.72 19.37 4.95
N LEU A 9 -7.61 20.09 5.16
CA LEU A 9 -6.35 19.76 4.50
C LEU A 9 -5.91 18.32 4.83
N ALA A 10 -6.03 17.92 6.10
CA ALA A 10 -5.70 16.56 6.53
C ALA A 10 -6.60 15.49 5.88
N ILE A 11 -7.92 15.74 5.79
CA ILE A 11 -8.87 14.83 5.14
C ILE A 11 -8.59 14.74 3.64
N SER A 12 -8.32 15.86 2.97
CA SER A 12 -8.00 15.92 1.54
C SER A 12 -6.74 15.14 1.21
N LEU A 13 -5.69 15.30 2.01
CA LEU A 13 -4.47 14.50 1.91
C LEU A 13 -4.72 13.01 2.20
N ALA A 14 -5.58 12.69 3.17
CA ALA A 14 -5.89 11.30 3.46
C ALA A 14 -6.66 10.63 2.30
N PHE A 15 -7.56 11.37 1.67
CA PHE A 15 -8.33 10.91 0.52
C PHE A 15 -7.46 10.78 -0.74
N SER A 16 -6.49 11.68 -0.94
CA SER A 16 -5.55 11.53 -2.05
C SER A 16 -4.67 10.28 -1.90
N GLY A 17 -4.37 9.87 -0.67
CA GLY A 17 -3.75 8.58 -0.37
C GLY A 17 -4.62 7.36 -0.73
N LEU A 18 -5.94 7.47 -0.68
CA LEU A 18 -6.84 6.41 -1.18
C LEU A 18 -6.78 6.32 -2.69
N ILE A 19 -6.87 7.48 -3.36
CA ILE A 19 -6.83 7.56 -4.82
C ILE A 19 -5.49 7.07 -5.36
N SER A 20 -4.37 7.34 -4.68
CA SER A 20 -3.05 6.90 -5.12
C SER A 20 -2.85 5.38 -5.13
N ILE A 21 -3.75 4.61 -4.50
CA ILE A 21 -3.78 3.12 -4.58
C ILE A 21 -4.43 2.66 -5.91
N SER A 22 -4.99 3.59 -6.71
CA SER A 22 -5.72 3.32 -7.95
C SER A 22 -6.93 2.39 -7.75
N PRO A 23 -7.95 2.82 -6.98
CA PRO A 23 -9.22 2.08 -6.93
C PRO A 23 -9.85 1.94 -8.32
N PHE A 24 -10.72 0.94 -8.52
CA PHE A 24 -11.25 0.58 -9.85
C PHE A 24 -11.88 1.76 -10.60
N PHE A 25 -12.52 2.69 -9.88
CA PHE A 25 -13.19 3.85 -10.48
C PHE A 25 -12.22 4.94 -10.95
N THR A 26 -10.95 4.89 -10.53
CA THR A 26 -9.91 5.81 -11.03
C THR A 26 -9.08 5.22 -12.17
N TYR A 27 -9.19 3.92 -12.46
CA TYR A 27 -8.23 3.22 -13.32
C TYR A 27 -8.07 3.85 -14.72
N ASN A 28 -9.18 4.22 -15.38
CA ASN A 28 -9.14 4.82 -16.73
C ASN A 28 -9.03 6.35 -16.75
N HIS A 29 -9.24 7.00 -15.60
CA HIS A 29 -9.29 8.46 -15.48
C HIS A 29 -8.39 8.96 -14.36
N PHE A 30 -7.31 8.22 -14.10
CA PHE A 30 -6.47 8.41 -12.92
C PHE A 30 -5.95 9.85 -12.85
N GLY A 31 -5.44 10.38 -13.97
CA GLY A 31 -4.97 11.76 -14.07
C GLY A 31 -6.03 12.81 -13.71
N PHE A 32 -7.29 12.62 -14.14
CA PHE A 32 -8.37 13.58 -13.84
C PHE A 32 -8.71 13.62 -12.36
N TYR A 33 -8.90 12.46 -11.73
CA TYR A 33 -9.18 12.36 -10.29
C TYR A 33 -7.99 12.87 -9.46
N TYR A 34 -6.78 12.59 -9.95
CA TYR A 34 -5.55 13.02 -9.31
C TYR A 34 -5.41 14.55 -9.32
N ILE A 35 -5.56 15.18 -10.49
CA ILE A 35 -5.52 16.65 -10.64
C ILE A 35 -6.60 17.30 -9.78
N SER A 36 -7.82 16.74 -9.77
CA SER A 36 -8.91 17.25 -8.94
C SER A 36 -8.55 17.24 -7.45
N CYS A 37 -7.91 16.16 -6.98
CA CYS A 37 -7.41 16.08 -5.60
C CYS A 37 -6.27 17.05 -5.33
N LEU A 38 -5.36 17.23 -6.30
CA LEU A 38 -4.25 18.16 -6.18
C LEU A 38 -4.75 19.59 -6.03
N LEU A 39 -5.68 20.01 -6.89
CA LEU A 39 -6.32 21.32 -6.81
C LEU A 39 -7.04 21.51 -5.48
N MET A 40 -7.75 20.49 -4.98
CA MET A 40 -8.41 20.54 -3.68
C MET A 40 -7.40 20.69 -2.52
N VAL A 41 -6.32 19.91 -2.54
CA VAL A 41 -5.26 20.00 -1.52
C VAL A 41 -4.57 21.36 -1.58
N MET A 42 -4.23 21.85 -2.77
CA MET A 42 -3.62 23.18 -2.97
C MET A 42 -4.54 24.29 -2.49
N PHE A 43 -5.84 24.23 -2.79
CA PHE A 43 -6.82 25.19 -2.30
C PHE A 43 -6.82 25.26 -0.77
N PHE A 44 -6.92 24.12 -0.08
CA PHE A 44 -6.90 24.10 1.38
C PHE A 44 -5.53 24.51 1.96
N PHE A 45 -4.44 24.19 1.28
CA PHE A 45 -3.10 24.60 1.68
C PHE A 45 -2.94 26.13 1.59
N LEU A 46 -3.37 26.74 0.49
CA LEU A 46 -3.39 28.20 0.32
C LEU A 46 -4.32 28.87 1.32
N CYS A 47 -5.52 28.33 1.53
CA CYS A 47 -6.46 28.84 2.52
C CYS A 47 -5.92 28.77 3.95
N LYS A 48 -5.04 27.81 4.28
CA LYS A 48 -4.39 27.74 5.60
C LYS A 48 -3.47 28.95 5.85
N GLY A 49 -2.93 29.56 4.79
CA GLY A 49 -1.77 30.45 4.87
C GLY A 49 -0.47 29.64 4.94
N LEU A 50 0.63 30.22 4.48
CA LEU A 50 1.93 29.54 4.43
C LEU A 50 2.37 29.17 5.86
N PRO A 51 2.44 27.88 6.21
CA PRO A 51 2.92 27.49 7.53
C PRO A 51 4.40 27.85 7.67
N LEU A 52 4.86 28.08 8.89
CA LEU A 52 6.30 28.04 9.19
C LEU A 52 6.79 26.61 8.94
N VAL A 53 7.38 26.39 7.77
CA VAL A 53 7.92 25.10 7.35
C VAL A 53 9.26 24.87 8.05
N ALA A 54 9.45 23.69 8.65
CA ALA A 54 10.74 23.33 9.20
C ALA A 54 11.80 23.25 8.09
N ARG A 55 12.99 23.79 8.33
CA ARG A 55 14.10 23.76 7.35
C ARG A 55 14.35 22.37 6.76
N ASN A 56 14.23 21.33 7.58
CA ASN A 56 14.47 19.95 7.13
C ASN A 56 13.33 19.42 6.24
N ASP A 57 12.06 19.77 6.53
CA ASP A 57 10.92 19.42 5.67
C ASP A 57 11.10 20.07 4.28
N LEU A 58 11.59 21.31 4.24
CA LEU A 58 11.93 22.01 3.00
C LEU A 58 13.06 21.32 2.24
N ILE A 59 14.18 20.99 2.90
CA ILE A 59 15.34 20.34 2.28
C ILE A 59 14.93 19.00 1.65
N VAL A 60 14.20 18.16 2.39
CA VAL A 60 13.74 16.86 1.88
C VAL A 60 12.78 17.03 0.70
N SER A 61 11.88 18.02 0.77
CA SER A 61 10.98 18.34 -0.36
C SER A 61 11.74 18.80 -1.60
N VAL A 62 12.78 19.61 -1.43
CA VAL A 62 13.65 20.07 -2.53
C VAL A 62 14.44 18.90 -3.11
N ILE A 63 14.96 17.99 -2.29
CA ILE A 63 15.64 16.77 -2.78
C ILE A 63 14.69 15.91 -3.61
N LEU A 64 13.44 15.71 -3.15
CA LEU A 64 12.43 14.98 -3.92
C LEU A 64 12.11 15.68 -5.25
N LEU A 65 11.93 17.00 -5.24
CA LEU A 65 11.69 17.79 -6.47
C LEU A 65 12.85 17.69 -7.46
N ILE A 66 14.08 17.85 -6.98
CA ILE A 66 15.29 17.71 -7.79
C ILE A 66 15.34 16.32 -8.39
N TYR A 67 15.13 15.28 -7.57
CA TYR A 67 15.11 13.90 -8.03
C TYR A 67 14.06 13.67 -9.13
N ILE A 68 12.85 14.21 -9.00
CA ILE A 68 11.81 14.14 -10.04
C ILE A 68 12.26 14.82 -11.33
N ILE A 69 12.76 16.05 -11.23
CA ILE A 69 13.17 16.84 -12.41
C ILE A 69 14.28 16.08 -13.16
N PHE A 70 15.25 15.53 -12.44
CA PHE A 70 16.31 14.72 -13.03
C PHE A 70 15.78 13.44 -13.66
N ASN A 71 14.91 12.68 -12.99
CA ASN A 71 14.33 11.46 -13.56
C ASN A 71 13.46 11.74 -14.78
N TYR A 72 12.70 12.84 -14.75
CA TYR A 72 11.88 13.28 -15.86
C TYR A 72 12.75 13.62 -17.07
N ASN A 73 13.81 14.40 -16.86
CA ASN A 73 14.70 14.84 -17.94
C ASN A 73 15.58 13.74 -18.50
N TYR A 74 16.07 12.83 -17.66
CA TYR A 74 16.97 11.75 -18.09
C TYR A 74 16.23 10.70 -18.91
N ASN A 75 14.97 10.44 -18.57
CA ASN A 75 14.22 9.41 -19.24
C ASN A 75 13.44 9.94 -20.46
N ILE A 76 13.51 11.21 -20.90
CA ILE A 76 12.60 11.82 -21.92
C ILE A 76 12.37 10.97 -23.19
N GLU A 77 13.37 10.23 -23.68
CA GLU A 77 13.23 9.38 -24.88
C GLU A 77 12.64 7.98 -24.59
N GLN A 78 12.63 7.54 -23.32
CA GLN A 78 12.16 6.22 -22.84
C GLN A 78 11.14 6.32 -21.68
N ALA A 79 10.72 7.55 -21.32
CA ALA A 79 9.94 7.90 -20.14
C ALA A 79 8.46 7.90 -20.43
N LYS A 80 7.84 6.75 -20.23
CA LYS A 80 6.55 6.72 -19.56
C LYS A 80 6.75 6.48 -18.07
N LEU A 81 7.66 7.23 -17.40
CA LEU A 81 7.79 7.26 -15.93
C LEU A 81 6.41 6.98 -15.36
N SER A 82 6.25 5.88 -14.60
CA SER A 82 4.92 5.34 -14.31
C SER A 82 4.01 6.51 -13.98
N GLU A 83 2.98 6.77 -14.79
CA GLU A 83 2.25 8.05 -14.73
C GLU A 83 1.78 8.32 -13.29
N PHE A 84 1.52 7.23 -12.55
CA PHE A 84 1.30 7.15 -11.11
C PHE A 84 2.37 7.82 -10.24
N PHE A 85 3.66 7.65 -10.50
CA PHE A 85 4.76 8.22 -9.73
C PHE A 85 4.78 9.76 -9.80
N ILE A 86 4.91 10.31 -11.01
CA ILE A 86 4.96 11.77 -11.21
C ILE A 86 3.71 12.42 -10.63
N LEU A 87 2.56 11.77 -10.84
CA LEU A 87 1.33 12.23 -10.26
C LEU A 87 1.47 12.26 -8.74
N THR A 88 1.75 11.15 -8.05
CA THR A 88 1.64 11.02 -6.57
C THR A 88 2.59 11.86 -5.70
N ILE A 89 3.78 12.23 -6.19
CA ILE A 89 4.80 12.90 -5.37
C ILE A 89 4.42 14.31 -4.87
N PRO A 90 3.74 15.17 -5.66
CA PRO A 90 3.14 16.40 -5.15
C PRO A 90 2.42 16.24 -3.81
N PHE A 91 1.69 15.14 -3.58
CA PHE A 91 1.06 14.89 -2.27
C PHE A 91 2.07 14.56 -1.18
N SER A 92 3.12 13.79 -1.49
CA SER A 92 4.24 13.53 -0.56
C SER A 92 4.91 14.84 -0.14
N ILE A 93 5.16 15.75 -1.08
CA ILE A 93 5.74 17.07 -0.80
C ILE A 93 4.81 17.91 0.07
N ILE A 94 3.53 18.04 -0.30
CA ILE A 94 2.58 18.83 0.50
C ILE A 94 2.44 18.23 1.89
N PHE A 95 2.39 16.90 2.01
CA PHE A 95 2.35 16.20 3.31
C PHE A 95 3.56 16.54 4.18
N LEU A 96 4.78 16.52 3.61
CA LEU A 96 6.00 16.93 4.33
C LEU A 96 5.91 18.38 4.80
N LEU A 97 5.51 19.31 3.92
CA LEU A 97 5.42 20.74 4.21
C LEU A 97 4.28 21.11 5.18
N SER A 98 3.31 20.21 5.40
CA SER A 98 2.11 20.48 6.21
C SER A 98 2.37 20.54 7.72
N GLY A 99 3.54 20.11 8.17
CA GLY A 99 3.92 20.02 9.58
C GLY A 99 3.31 18.83 10.32
N ARG A 100 3.92 18.46 11.45
CA ARG A 100 3.63 17.22 12.19
C ARG A 100 2.15 17.05 12.59
N THR A 101 1.49 18.11 13.04
CA THR A 101 0.08 18.04 13.47
C THR A 101 -0.83 17.59 12.34
N ILE A 102 -0.65 18.15 11.13
CA ILE A 102 -1.43 17.75 9.96
C ILE A 102 -1.02 16.35 9.51
N ARG A 103 0.28 16.04 9.45
CA ARG A 103 0.75 14.68 9.10
C ARG A 103 0.11 13.60 9.97
N LYS A 104 0.03 13.84 11.28
CA LYS A 104 -0.67 12.99 12.25
C LYS A 104 -2.16 12.86 11.92
N LEU A 105 -2.86 13.99 11.76
CA LEU A 105 -4.29 13.99 11.44
C LEU A 105 -4.59 13.28 10.11
N THR A 106 -3.82 13.55 9.07
CA THR A 106 -3.90 12.90 7.76
C THR A 106 -3.77 11.39 7.92
N THR A 107 -2.78 10.92 8.67
CA THR A 107 -2.57 9.49 8.92
C THR A 107 -3.78 8.86 9.62
N ILE A 108 -4.34 9.53 10.63
CA ILE A 108 -5.55 9.06 11.34
C ILE A 108 -6.75 8.98 10.38
N TYR A 109 -6.97 10.02 9.57
CA TYR A 109 -8.06 10.03 8.60
C TYR A 109 -7.87 8.98 7.52
N PHE A 110 -6.63 8.74 7.06
CA PHE A 110 -6.32 7.71 6.09
C PHE A 110 -6.73 6.32 6.59
N VAL A 111 -6.34 5.96 7.82
CA VAL A 111 -6.78 4.69 8.45
C VAL A 111 -8.30 4.62 8.54
N LYS A 112 -8.97 5.71 8.95
CA LYS A 112 -10.43 5.76 9.08
C LYS A 112 -11.12 5.56 7.73
N ILE A 113 -10.66 6.25 6.69
CA ILE A 113 -11.20 6.16 5.32
C ILE A 113 -10.99 4.75 4.78
N ILE A 114 -9.78 4.20 4.88
CA ILE A 114 -9.48 2.84 4.42
C ILE A 114 -10.36 1.82 5.15
N CYS A 115 -10.42 1.86 6.49
CA CYS A 115 -11.25 0.92 7.23
C CYS A 115 -12.75 1.08 6.93
N PHE A 116 -13.22 2.30 6.64
CA PHE A 116 -14.59 2.54 6.23
C PHE A 116 -14.90 1.91 4.86
N VAL A 117 -14.02 2.12 3.88
CA VAL A 117 -14.11 1.48 2.56
C VAL A 117 -14.10 -0.05 2.71
N LEU A 118 -13.13 -0.59 3.45
CA LEU A 118 -13.00 -2.02 3.71
C LEU A 118 -14.25 -2.61 4.36
N LEU A 119 -14.87 -1.90 5.31
CA LEU A 119 -16.09 -2.35 5.98
C LEU A 119 -17.27 -2.43 5.00
N ILE A 120 -17.46 -1.41 4.16
CA ILE A 120 -18.52 -1.41 3.12
C ILE A 120 -18.26 -2.54 2.13
N SER A 121 -17.02 -2.65 1.65
CA SER A 121 -16.64 -3.70 0.71
C SER A 121 -16.84 -5.10 1.29
N LEU A 122 -16.51 -5.31 2.57
CA LEU A 122 -16.76 -6.58 3.25
C LEU A 122 -18.25 -6.92 3.23
N PHE A 123 -19.12 -5.94 3.54
CA PHE A 123 -20.56 -6.14 3.49
C PHE A 123 -21.03 -6.62 2.10
N PHE A 124 -20.61 -5.95 1.02
CA PHE A 124 -20.95 -6.39 -0.34
C PHE A 124 -20.34 -7.74 -0.70
N SER A 125 -19.10 -8.01 -0.31
CA SER A 125 -18.44 -9.31 -0.54
C SER A 125 -19.20 -10.45 0.15
N PHE A 126 -19.69 -10.23 1.39
CA PHE A 126 -20.54 -11.20 2.08
C PHE A 126 -21.89 -11.41 1.37
N LEU A 127 -22.53 -10.36 0.85
CA LEU A 127 -23.76 -10.51 0.07
C LEU A 127 -23.55 -11.38 -1.19
N LEU A 128 -22.40 -11.22 -1.88
CA LEU A 128 -22.04 -12.06 -3.01
C LEU A 128 -21.87 -13.53 -2.58
N MET A 129 -21.19 -13.78 -1.47
CA MET A 129 -21.02 -15.13 -0.92
C MET A 129 -22.35 -15.78 -0.50
N LEU A 130 -23.36 -15.00 -0.11
CA LEU A 130 -24.72 -15.47 0.19
C LEU A 130 -25.59 -15.68 -1.07
N GLY A 131 -25.08 -15.31 -2.26
CA GLY A 131 -25.75 -15.54 -3.54
C GLY A 131 -26.62 -14.38 -4.04
N PHE A 132 -26.47 -13.19 -3.47
CA PHE A 132 -27.21 -11.99 -3.90
C PHE A 132 -26.57 -11.26 -5.10
N GLN A 133 -25.72 -11.94 -5.88
CA GLN A 133 -24.99 -11.33 -6.99
C GLN A 133 -25.90 -10.73 -8.08
N SER A 134 -27.09 -11.32 -8.32
CA SER A 134 -28.05 -10.80 -9.30
C SER A 134 -28.76 -9.52 -8.86
N LEU A 135 -28.77 -9.21 -7.55
CA LEU A 135 -29.39 -8.00 -7.01
C LEU A 135 -28.44 -6.81 -6.95
N ILE A 136 -27.14 -7.04 -7.15
CA ILE A 136 -26.11 -6.02 -7.04
C ILE A 136 -25.68 -5.62 -8.45
N PRO A 137 -25.81 -4.33 -8.83
CA PRO A 137 -25.33 -3.84 -10.11
C PRO A 137 -23.85 -4.20 -10.31
N SER A 138 -23.54 -4.71 -11.50
CA SER A 138 -22.17 -5.10 -11.86
C SER A 138 -21.87 -4.81 -13.32
N TYR A 139 -20.59 -4.67 -13.63
CA TYR A 139 -20.10 -4.54 -14.99
C TYR A 139 -18.74 -5.24 -15.15
N SER A 140 -18.44 -5.68 -16.36
CA SER A 140 -17.15 -6.28 -16.70
C SER A 140 -16.12 -5.19 -16.99
N PHE A 141 -14.91 -5.36 -16.46
CA PHE A 141 -13.79 -4.45 -16.63
C PHE A 141 -12.53 -5.23 -17.00
N ASN A 142 -11.84 -4.79 -18.05
CA ASN A 142 -10.56 -5.35 -18.45
C ASN A 142 -9.44 -4.43 -17.97
N ALA A 143 -8.81 -4.77 -16.84
CA ALA A 143 -7.51 -4.20 -16.47
C ALA A 143 -6.48 -5.14 -17.05
N GLY A 144 -5.55 -4.71 -17.93
CA GLY A 144 -4.66 -5.56 -18.74
C GLY A 144 -4.06 -6.84 -18.12
N ASP A 145 -4.05 -6.98 -16.81
CA ASP A 145 -3.73 -8.19 -16.04
C ASP A 145 -4.87 -9.24 -15.94
N GLY A 146 -6.08 -8.97 -16.44
CA GLY A 146 -7.21 -9.90 -16.48
C GLY A 146 -8.60 -9.26 -16.58
N LEU A 147 -9.61 -10.11 -16.72
CA LEU A 147 -11.01 -9.70 -16.69
C LEU A 147 -11.54 -9.70 -15.26
N PHE A 148 -12.24 -8.63 -14.90
CA PHE A 148 -12.82 -8.42 -13.58
C PHE A 148 -14.31 -8.12 -13.72
N THR A 149 -15.10 -8.63 -12.78
CA THR A 149 -16.48 -8.19 -12.57
C THR A 149 -16.47 -7.22 -11.39
N VAL A 150 -16.78 -5.95 -11.69
CA VAL A 150 -16.87 -4.88 -10.69
C VAL A 150 -18.30 -4.82 -10.18
N TYR A 151 -18.45 -5.07 -8.88
CA TYR A 151 -19.70 -4.87 -8.14
C TYR A 151 -19.64 -3.57 -7.34
N MET A 152 -20.77 -3.16 -6.78
CA MET A 152 -20.85 -2.03 -5.87
C MET A 152 -19.86 -2.21 -4.70
N PHE A 153 -18.81 -1.38 -4.64
CA PHE A 153 -17.73 -1.40 -3.65
C PHE A 153 -16.90 -2.68 -3.53
N THR A 154 -16.97 -3.64 -4.47
CA THR A 154 -16.07 -4.80 -4.45
C THR A 154 -15.76 -5.30 -5.85
N VAL A 155 -14.59 -5.88 -6.05
CA VAL A 155 -14.16 -6.42 -7.34
C VAL A 155 -13.94 -7.93 -7.23
N VAL A 156 -14.35 -8.67 -8.26
CA VAL A 156 -14.11 -10.10 -8.40
C VAL A 156 -13.30 -10.33 -9.67
N ARG A 157 -12.17 -11.03 -9.59
CA ARG A 157 -11.39 -11.42 -10.76
C ARG A 157 -11.97 -12.70 -11.35
N GLN A 158 -12.31 -12.67 -12.64
CA GLN A 158 -12.88 -13.81 -13.35
C GLN A 158 -11.88 -14.96 -13.44
N GLY A 159 -12.36 -16.20 -13.29
CA GLY A 159 -11.55 -17.41 -13.22
C GLY A 159 -10.87 -17.67 -11.87
N LEU A 160 -11.10 -16.84 -10.84
CA LEU A 160 -10.60 -17.03 -9.47
C LEU A 160 -11.73 -16.94 -8.42
N GLU A 161 -12.94 -17.25 -8.86
CA GLU A 161 -14.16 -17.37 -8.08
C GLU A 161 -14.64 -18.82 -8.01
N TRP A 162 -15.48 -19.12 -7.03
CA TRP A 162 -16.09 -20.41 -6.85
C TRP A 162 -17.55 -20.25 -6.45
N ASN A 163 -18.44 -20.90 -7.22
CA ASN A 163 -19.87 -20.85 -6.98
C ASN A 163 -20.34 -22.07 -6.19
N ILE A 164 -20.99 -21.86 -5.05
CA ILE A 164 -21.58 -22.92 -4.21
C ILE A 164 -23.00 -22.52 -3.86
N ASN A 165 -24.00 -23.34 -4.23
CA ASN A 165 -25.41 -23.11 -3.90
C ASN A 165 -25.89 -21.68 -4.25
N GLY A 166 -25.41 -21.12 -5.36
CA GLY A 166 -25.71 -19.76 -5.81
C GLY A 166 -24.84 -18.66 -5.18
N GLY A 167 -24.05 -18.97 -4.16
CA GLY A 167 -23.09 -18.07 -3.51
C GLY A 167 -21.76 -17.97 -4.25
N LEU A 168 -21.25 -16.75 -4.43
CA LEU A 168 -20.01 -16.44 -5.14
C LEU A 168 -18.85 -16.23 -4.16
N PHE A 169 -18.08 -17.28 -3.91
CA PHE A 169 -16.86 -17.23 -3.11
C PHE A 169 -15.71 -16.72 -3.96
N HIS A 170 -15.00 -15.71 -3.44
CA HIS A 170 -13.93 -15.03 -4.16
C HIS A 170 -12.91 -14.50 -3.17
N ARG A 171 -11.72 -14.15 -3.68
CA ARG A 171 -10.73 -13.40 -2.90
C ARG A 171 -11.24 -12.00 -2.64
N PHE A 172 -11.07 -11.51 -1.41
CA PHE A 172 -11.50 -10.14 -1.11
C PHE A 172 -10.52 -9.09 -1.66
N HIS A 173 -10.96 -8.36 -2.69
CA HIS A 173 -10.19 -7.29 -3.34
C HIS A 173 -10.58 -5.88 -2.86
N SER A 174 -11.69 -5.73 -2.14
CA SER A 174 -12.27 -4.39 -1.87
C SER A 174 -12.49 -3.63 -3.19
N ILE A 175 -12.29 -2.31 -3.19
CA ILE A 175 -12.35 -1.45 -4.38
C ILE A 175 -11.08 -1.48 -5.25
N PHE A 176 -10.15 -2.41 -4.99
CA PHE A 176 -8.86 -2.46 -5.69
C PHE A 176 -8.84 -3.61 -6.71
N MET A 177 -7.97 -3.52 -7.72
CA MET A 177 -7.84 -4.57 -8.72
C MET A 177 -6.98 -5.74 -8.23
N GLU A 178 -6.18 -5.52 -7.18
CA GLU A 178 -5.34 -6.56 -6.59
C GLU A 178 -5.59 -6.73 -5.08
N PRO A 179 -5.76 -7.99 -4.61
CA PRO A 179 -6.01 -8.27 -3.20
C PRO A 179 -4.77 -8.01 -2.34
N GLY A 180 -3.59 -7.96 -2.97
CA GLY A 180 -2.34 -7.66 -2.29
C GLY A 180 -2.30 -6.27 -1.66
N PHE A 181 -2.94 -5.26 -2.27
CA PHE A 181 -3.05 -3.92 -1.66
C PHE A 181 -3.83 -3.97 -0.35
N VAL A 182 -4.98 -4.65 -0.35
CA VAL A 182 -5.78 -4.88 0.87
C VAL A 182 -4.94 -5.54 1.94
N GLY A 183 -4.27 -6.65 1.60
CA GLY A 183 -3.46 -7.41 2.53
C GLY A 183 -2.31 -6.61 3.15
N THR A 184 -1.53 -5.89 2.33
CA THR A 184 -0.38 -5.11 2.82
C THR A 184 -0.83 -3.96 3.72
N ILE A 185 -1.83 -3.17 3.30
CA ILE A 185 -2.34 -2.05 4.09
C ILE A 185 -2.95 -2.56 5.40
N ALA A 186 -3.75 -3.63 5.34
CA ALA A 186 -4.32 -4.26 6.51
C ALA A 186 -3.26 -4.74 7.51
N ALA A 187 -2.20 -5.41 7.02
CA ALA A 187 -1.13 -5.92 7.86
C ALA A 187 -0.43 -4.80 8.64
N PHE A 188 -0.09 -3.70 7.95
CA PHE A 188 0.55 -2.56 8.60
C PHE A 188 -0.37 -1.84 9.58
N ILE A 189 -1.66 -1.69 9.27
CA ILE A 189 -2.65 -1.17 10.24
C ILE A 189 -2.70 -2.07 11.47
N VAL A 190 -2.82 -3.39 11.30
CA VAL A 190 -2.86 -4.35 12.42
C VAL A 190 -1.59 -4.26 13.27
N CYS A 191 -0.41 -4.18 12.65
CA CYS A 191 0.88 -4.02 13.33
C CYS A 191 0.98 -2.68 14.07
N ALA A 192 0.56 -1.58 13.44
CA ALA A 192 0.54 -0.24 14.03
C ALA A 192 -0.39 -0.16 15.25
N TYR A 193 -1.55 -0.83 15.19
CA TYR A 193 -2.46 -0.97 16.34
C TYR A 193 -2.03 -2.06 17.33
N LYS A 194 -0.82 -2.60 17.19
CA LYS A 194 -0.22 -3.58 18.11
C LYS A 194 -1.05 -4.86 18.26
N PHE A 195 -1.79 -5.25 17.23
CA PHE A 195 -2.73 -6.38 17.24
C PHE A 195 -3.87 -6.23 18.28
N ASN A 196 -4.26 -5.00 18.60
CA ASN A 196 -5.35 -4.76 19.54
C ASN A 196 -6.73 -4.90 18.86
N LEU A 197 -7.22 -6.14 18.75
CA LEU A 197 -8.52 -6.46 18.14
C LEU A 197 -9.74 -5.87 18.85
N LYS A 198 -9.60 -5.29 20.05
CA LYS A 198 -10.67 -4.50 20.70
C LYS A 198 -10.92 -3.18 19.98
N ASN A 199 -9.94 -2.69 19.20
CA ASN A 199 -10.12 -1.50 18.39
C ASN A 199 -10.81 -1.87 17.07
N LYS A 200 -11.92 -1.19 16.75
CA LYS A 200 -12.71 -1.46 15.54
C LYS A 200 -11.90 -1.35 14.23
N TYR A 201 -10.96 -0.41 14.13
CA TYR A 201 -10.14 -0.24 12.93
C TYR A 201 -9.15 -1.39 12.77
N CYS A 202 -8.55 -1.84 13.88
CA CYS A 202 -7.67 -3.02 13.89
C CYS A 202 -8.45 -4.30 13.54
N LEU A 203 -9.66 -4.46 14.08
CA LEU A 203 -10.53 -5.61 13.78
C LEU A 203 -10.95 -5.65 12.31
N ILE A 204 -11.42 -4.51 11.76
CA ILE A 204 -11.81 -4.42 10.35
C ILE A 204 -10.61 -4.76 9.45
N ALA A 205 -9.46 -4.12 9.70
CA ALA A 205 -8.24 -4.40 8.94
C ALA A 205 -7.84 -5.87 9.03
N PHE A 206 -7.88 -6.48 10.22
CA PHE A 206 -7.54 -7.89 10.40
C PHE A 206 -8.46 -8.82 9.60
N ILE A 207 -9.78 -8.63 9.66
CA ILE A 207 -10.76 -9.45 8.92
C ILE A 207 -10.56 -9.27 7.41
N SER A 208 -10.47 -8.02 6.94
CA SER A 208 -10.24 -7.72 5.52
C SER A 208 -8.92 -8.33 5.01
N GLY A 209 -7.85 -8.22 5.79
CA GLY A 209 -6.55 -8.78 5.43
C GLY A 209 -6.58 -10.31 5.35
N ALA A 210 -7.24 -10.98 6.31
CA ALA A 210 -7.38 -12.43 6.29
C ALA A 210 -8.18 -12.92 5.07
N ILE A 211 -9.34 -12.32 4.80
CA ILE A 211 -10.22 -12.73 3.68
C ILE A 211 -9.62 -12.36 2.31
N SER A 212 -8.72 -11.37 2.24
CA SER A 212 -7.99 -11.06 0.98
C SER A 212 -7.10 -12.21 0.48
N THR A 213 -6.83 -13.19 1.37
CA THR A 213 -5.92 -14.30 1.15
C THR A 213 -4.54 -13.87 0.63
N SER A 214 -4.11 -12.65 0.96
CA SER A 214 -2.85 -12.09 0.51
C SER A 214 -1.67 -12.69 1.27
N PHE A 215 -0.68 -13.18 0.54
CA PHE A 215 0.56 -13.72 1.11
C PHE A 215 1.28 -12.68 2.00
N ALA A 216 1.35 -11.43 1.54
CA ALA A 216 1.94 -10.32 2.30
C ALA A 216 1.31 -10.16 3.69
N PHE A 217 -0.03 -10.28 3.78
CA PHE A 217 -0.74 -10.15 5.05
C PHE A 217 -0.31 -11.24 6.03
N TYR A 218 -0.36 -12.49 5.60
CA TYR A 218 -0.02 -13.63 6.47
C TYR A 218 1.44 -13.59 6.91
N VAL A 219 2.37 -13.27 6.00
CA VAL A 219 3.80 -13.18 6.34
C VAL A 219 4.06 -12.05 7.33
N ILE A 220 3.60 -10.82 7.03
CA ILE A 220 3.88 -9.65 7.88
C ILE A 220 3.26 -9.81 9.26
N VAL A 221 2.00 -10.25 9.34
CA VAL A 221 1.30 -10.43 10.62
C VAL A 221 1.90 -11.56 11.44
N SER A 222 2.24 -12.69 10.81
CA SER A 222 2.83 -13.83 11.51
C SER A 222 4.22 -13.48 12.05
N LEU A 223 5.08 -12.87 11.23
CA LEU A 223 6.40 -12.41 11.68
C LEU A 223 6.28 -11.40 12.83
N TYR A 224 5.37 -10.43 12.71
CA TYR A 224 5.09 -9.50 13.81
C TYR A 224 4.71 -10.21 15.11
N LEU A 225 3.79 -11.18 15.04
CA LEU A 225 3.33 -11.92 16.21
C LEU A 225 4.41 -12.84 16.78
N ILE A 226 5.21 -13.49 15.94
CA ILE A 226 6.30 -14.36 16.39
C ILE A 226 7.36 -13.55 17.13
N ILE A 227 7.77 -12.40 16.58
CA ILE A 227 8.82 -11.60 17.22
C ILE A 227 8.30 -10.97 18.52
N LYS A 228 7.03 -10.54 18.56
CA LYS A 228 6.47 -9.87 19.73
C LYS A 228 5.94 -10.81 20.81
N HIS A 229 5.30 -11.89 20.40
CA HIS A 229 4.59 -12.84 21.26
C HIS A 229 4.80 -14.26 20.72
N PRO A 230 6.00 -14.84 20.84
CA PRO A 230 6.39 -16.07 20.11
C PRO A 230 5.42 -17.22 20.29
N LEU A 231 4.91 -17.44 21.51
CA LEU A 231 3.90 -18.47 21.76
C LEU A 231 2.57 -18.19 21.03
N LYS A 232 2.06 -16.95 21.09
CA LYS A 232 0.79 -16.57 20.42
C LYS A 232 0.95 -16.55 18.90
N GLY A 233 2.10 -16.09 18.41
CA GLY A 233 2.46 -16.12 16.99
C GLY A 233 2.59 -17.55 16.47
N GLY A 234 3.23 -18.43 17.24
CA GLY A 234 3.30 -19.86 16.95
C GLY A 234 1.92 -20.51 16.90
N ILE A 235 1.04 -20.25 17.87
CA ILE A 235 -0.35 -20.74 17.87
C ILE A 235 -1.13 -20.17 16.68
N PHE A 236 -1.01 -18.88 16.38
CA PHE A 236 -1.69 -18.26 15.24
C PHE A 236 -1.26 -18.87 13.91
N LEU A 237 0.06 -19.04 13.72
CA LEU A 237 0.61 -19.67 12.53
C LEU A 237 0.21 -21.15 12.43
N PHE A 238 0.23 -21.88 13.55
CA PHE A 238 -0.27 -23.25 13.63
C PHE A 238 -1.75 -23.32 13.25
N LEU A 239 -2.60 -22.44 13.76
CA LEU A 239 -4.03 -22.39 13.42
C LEU A 239 -4.25 -22.07 11.95
N ILE A 240 -3.49 -21.14 11.36
CA ILE A 240 -3.54 -20.85 9.93
C ILE A 240 -3.16 -22.10 9.12
N ILE A 241 -2.03 -22.73 9.43
CA ILE A 241 -1.57 -23.92 8.72
C ILE A 241 -2.63 -25.04 8.82
N ASN A 242 -3.17 -25.29 10.02
CA ASN A 242 -4.21 -26.30 10.20
C ASN A 242 -5.51 -25.94 9.48
N LEU A 243 -5.93 -24.67 9.50
CA LEU A 243 -7.10 -24.21 8.77
C LEU A 243 -6.92 -24.42 7.26
N LEU A 244 -5.73 -24.09 6.73
CA LEU A 244 -5.41 -24.28 5.33
C LEU A 244 -5.41 -25.78 4.96
N ILE A 245 -4.77 -26.63 5.76
CA ILE A 245 -4.75 -28.09 5.56
C ILE A 245 -6.15 -28.71 5.69
N TYR A 246 -6.93 -28.29 6.67
CA TYR A 246 -8.28 -28.81 6.91
C TYR A 246 -9.24 -28.44 5.77
N LEU A 247 -9.11 -27.22 5.25
CA LEU A 247 -9.89 -26.74 4.13
C LEU A 247 -9.36 -27.21 2.77
N ASN A 248 -8.66 -28.37 2.70
CA ASN A 248 -8.09 -28.99 1.49
C ASN A 248 -9.11 -29.07 0.35
N HIS A 249 -9.26 -27.95 -0.35
CA HIS A 249 -10.33 -27.65 -1.28
C HIS A 249 -9.67 -27.01 -2.49
N PRO A 250 -9.99 -27.42 -3.72
CA PRO A 250 -9.35 -26.93 -4.95
C PRO A 250 -9.17 -25.40 -4.99
N PHE A 251 -10.17 -24.65 -4.54
CA PHE A 251 -10.12 -23.18 -4.43
C PHE A 251 -9.04 -22.67 -3.45
N ILE A 252 -8.97 -23.21 -2.23
CA ILE A 252 -7.97 -22.77 -1.24
C ILE A 252 -6.59 -23.30 -1.60
N ASN A 253 -6.54 -24.47 -2.23
CA ASN A 253 -5.30 -25.06 -2.72
C ASN A 253 -4.68 -24.16 -3.78
N GLN A 254 -5.43 -23.82 -4.83
CA GLN A 254 -4.95 -22.95 -5.90
C GLN A 254 -4.53 -21.55 -5.41
N LEU A 255 -5.19 -21.04 -4.37
CA LEU A 255 -4.94 -19.68 -3.87
C LEU A 255 -3.82 -19.59 -2.82
N ILE A 256 -3.64 -20.63 -1.99
CA ILE A 256 -2.75 -20.59 -0.82
C ILE A 256 -1.88 -21.85 -0.74
N LEU A 257 -2.44 -23.07 -0.65
CA LEU A 257 -1.63 -24.27 -0.35
C LEU A 257 -0.70 -24.67 -1.50
N ASP A 258 -1.13 -24.58 -2.76
CA ASP A 258 -0.29 -24.89 -3.92
C ASP A 258 0.88 -23.93 -4.00
N ARG A 259 0.68 -22.67 -3.57
CA ARG A 259 1.78 -21.74 -3.37
C ARG A 259 2.72 -22.29 -2.31
N PHE A 260 2.27 -22.67 -1.11
CA PHE A 260 3.19 -23.14 -0.05
C PHE A 260 3.87 -24.49 -0.31
N LEU A 261 3.19 -25.46 -0.94
CA LEU A 261 3.60 -26.87 -0.98
C LEU A 261 4.30 -27.27 -2.30
N ASN A 262 3.96 -26.63 -3.44
CA ASN A 262 4.43 -27.09 -4.76
C ASN A 262 5.69 -26.37 -5.29
N GLY A 263 6.39 -25.59 -4.45
CA GLY A 263 7.75 -25.13 -4.73
C GLY A 263 7.90 -23.88 -5.62
N GLY A 264 9.15 -23.42 -5.72
CA GLY A 264 9.59 -22.05 -6.02
C GLY A 264 9.03 -21.31 -7.24
N SER A 265 8.50 -21.99 -8.26
CA SER A 265 7.94 -21.33 -9.46
C SER A 265 6.52 -20.80 -9.28
N GLN A 266 5.74 -21.35 -8.34
CA GLN A 266 4.40 -20.86 -7.98
C GLN A 266 4.39 -20.05 -6.67
N LEU A 267 5.38 -20.26 -5.78
CA LEU A 267 5.61 -19.47 -4.57
C LEU A 267 5.94 -18.02 -4.88
N ASP A 268 6.91 -17.84 -5.77
CA ASP A 268 7.37 -16.54 -6.20
C ASP A 268 7.26 -16.45 -7.71
N THR A 269 6.13 -15.91 -8.17
CA THR A 269 5.96 -15.58 -9.58
C THR A 269 7.07 -14.64 -10.06
N ARG A 270 7.78 -13.93 -9.16
CA ARG A 270 8.91 -13.06 -9.50
C ARG A 270 10.08 -13.87 -10.07
N THR A 271 10.36 -15.07 -9.58
CA THR A 271 11.40 -15.94 -10.17
C THR A 271 10.86 -16.87 -11.26
N SER A 272 9.60 -16.72 -11.65
CA SER A 272 8.96 -17.63 -12.62
C SER A 272 9.38 -17.33 -14.06
N ILE A 273 9.08 -18.29 -14.95
CA ILE A 273 9.31 -18.15 -16.39
C ILE A 273 8.59 -16.92 -16.97
N TYR A 274 7.47 -16.51 -16.36
CA TYR A 274 6.68 -15.36 -16.81
C TYR A 274 7.37 -14.02 -16.53
N GLU A 275 8.43 -14.02 -15.72
CA GLU A 275 9.24 -12.86 -15.38
C GLU A 275 10.64 -12.93 -15.99
N LEU A 276 10.94 -13.94 -16.84
CA LEU A 276 12.25 -14.12 -17.47
C LEU A 276 12.73 -12.85 -18.18
N GLY A 277 11.83 -12.14 -18.87
CA GLY A 277 12.16 -10.86 -19.51
C GLY A 277 12.67 -9.83 -18.50
N GLN A 278 11.98 -9.68 -17.37
CA GLN A 278 12.42 -8.79 -16.28
C GLN A 278 13.72 -9.26 -15.63
N ILE A 279 13.88 -10.57 -15.45
CA ILE A 279 15.10 -11.17 -14.88
C ILE A 279 16.29 -10.84 -15.76
N ASN A 280 16.19 -11.12 -17.07
CA ASN A 280 17.28 -10.90 -18.02
C ASN A 280 17.65 -9.42 -18.10
N VAL A 281 16.66 -8.53 -18.25
CA VAL A 281 16.89 -7.07 -18.23
C VAL A 281 17.56 -6.63 -16.93
N PHE A 282 17.16 -7.21 -15.79
CA PHE A 282 17.80 -6.89 -14.50
C PHE A 282 19.26 -7.36 -14.43
N TYR A 283 19.55 -8.56 -14.92
CA TYR A 283 20.92 -9.06 -14.97
C TYR A 283 21.80 -8.21 -15.90
N ASP A 284 21.30 -7.90 -17.09
CA ASP A 284 22.02 -7.07 -18.05
C ASP A 284 22.22 -5.65 -17.49
N TRP A 285 21.20 -5.04 -16.92
CA TRP A 285 21.32 -3.75 -16.25
C TRP A 285 22.36 -3.75 -15.14
N LEU A 286 22.38 -4.79 -14.29
CA LEU A 286 23.27 -4.83 -13.12
C LEU A 286 24.74 -5.09 -13.48
N PHE A 287 24.99 -5.98 -14.44
CA PHE A 287 26.35 -6.45 -14.75
C PHE A 287 26.94 -5.85 -16.03
N ASN A 288 26.09 -5.46 -16.99
CA ASN A 288 26.49 -4.95 -18.30
C ASN A 288 26.02 -3.49 -18.52
N GLY A 289 25.17 -2.95 -17.65
CA GLY A 289 24.64 -1.59 -17.76
C GLY A 289 25.70 -0.52 -17.53
N ASN A 290 25.50 0.63 -18.18
CA ASN A 290 26.40 1.76 -17.96
C ASN A 290 26.16 2.37 -16.55
N ILE A 291 27.11 3.15 -16.05
CA ILE A 291 27.01 3.72 -14.69
C ILE A 291 25.82 4.67 -14.52
N VAL A 292 25.38 5.32 -15.60
CA VAL A 292 24.28 6.28 -15.56
C VAL A 292 22.95 5.53 -15.40
N ASP A 293 22.73 4.47 -16.17
CA ASP A 293 21.58 3.57 -16.07
C ASP A 293 21.51 2.93 -14.68
N LEU A 294 22.65 2.53 -14.10
CA LEU A 294 22.70 2.00 -12.73
C LEU A 294 22.24 3.03 -11.68
N ILE A 295 22.59 4.30 -11.87
CA ILE A 295 22.26 5.38 -10.94
C ILE A 295 20.79 5.80 -11.08
N PHE A 296 20.31 6.01 -12.30
CA PHE A 296 19.01 6.63 -12.59
C PHE A 296 17.92 5.63 -12.99
N GLY A 297 18.28 4.39 -13.33
CA GLY A 297 17.36 3.39 -13.85
C GLY A 297 17.16 3.51 -15.37
N LEU A 298 16.36 2.57 -15.89
CA LEU A 298 15.91 2.45 -17.28
C LEU A 298 14.54 3.11 -17.53
N GLY A 299 13.84 3.57 -16.48
CA GLY A 299 12.51 4.14 -16.60
C GLY A 299 11.38 3.10 -16.65
N SER A 300 10.50 3.20 -17.64
CA SER A 300 9.14 2.63 -17.54
C SER A 300 8.79 1.46 -18.44
N GLU A 301 9.62 1.16 -19.44
CA GLU A 301 9.38 0.02 -20.34
C GLU A 301 10.03 -1.26 -19.79
N ILE A 302 9.79 -1.52 -18.51
CA ILE A 302 10.31 -2.71 -17.84
C ILE A 302 9.38 -3.87 -18.16
N PRO A 303 9.88 -4.95 -18.78
CA PRO A 303 9.05 -6.12 -19.04
C PRO A 303 8.65 -6.82 -17.73
N GLY A 304 7.59 -7.62 -17.80
CA GLY A 304 7.11 -8.41 -16.65
C GLY A 304 6.20 -7.62 -15.71
N SER A 305 5.93 -8.18 -14.53
CA SER A 305 5.00 -7.56 -13.58
C SER A 305 5.65 -6.43 -12.78
N THR A 306 4.81 -5.47 -12.37
CA THR A 306 5.20 -4.37 -11.48
C THR A 306 5.31 -4.80 -10.01
N GLY A 307 5.11 -6.09 -9.70
CA GLY A 307 5.05 -6.63 -8.34
C GLY A 307 6.40 -7.04 -7.73
N SER A 308 7.52 -6.83 -8.43
CA SER A 308 8.87 -7.27 -8.04
C SER A 308 9.76 -6.10 -7.61
N TYR A 309 10.63 -6.28 -6.61
CA TYR A 309 11.64 -5.27 -6.24
C TYR A 309 12.50 -4.80 -7.42
N ARG A 310 12.70 -5.67 -8.43
CA ARG A 310 13.42 -5.34 -9.66
C ARG A 310 12.74 -4.24 -10.44
N TYR A 311 11.41 -4.17 -10.44
CA TYR A 311 10.68 -3.10 -11.10
C TYR A 311 11.12 -1.73 -10.56
N PHE A 312 11.17 -1.57 -9.24
CA PHE A 312 11.60 -0.30 -8.65
C PHE A 312 13.08 0.01 -8.91
N LEU A 313 13.98 -0.97 -8.79
CA LEU A 313 15.39 -0.77 -9.11
C LEU A 313 15.61 -0.38 -10.57
N LEU A 314 14.94 -1.07 -11.48
CA LEU A 314 15.02 -0.77 -12.90
C LEU A 314 14.34 0.56 -13.23
N SER A 315 13.28 0.96 -12.53
CA SER A 315 12.61 2.25 -12.81
C SER A 315 13.38 3.45 -12.32
N TYR A 316 14.08 3.31 -11.19
CA TYR A 316 14.55 4.46 -10.40
C TYR A 316 16.05 4.43 -10.09
N GLY A 317 16.72 3.33 -10.43
CA GLY A 317 18.13 3.08 -10.13
C GLY A 317 18.45 3.07 -8.65
N PHE A 318 19.75 3.01 -8.35
CA PHE A 318 20.23 3.08 -6.96
C PHE A 318 19.98 4.46 -6.32
N LEU A 319 19.95 5.54 -7.12
CA LEU A 319 19.66 6.88 -6.58
C LEU A 319 18.25 6.95 -6.01
N GLY A 320 17.26 6.34 -6.68
CA GLY A 320 15.90 6.25 -6.16
C GLY A 320 15.85 5.55 -4.81
N VAL A 321 16.49 4.38 -4.69
CA VAL A 321 16.58 3.65 -3.42
C VAL A 321 17.12 4.55 -2.31
N ILE A 322 18.19 5.29 -2.57
CA ILE A 322 18.80 6.19 -1.59
C ILE A 322 17.84 7.32 -1.22
N VAL A 323 17.27 8.02 -2.20
CA VAL A 323 16.35 9.15 -1.97
C VAL A 323 15.13 8.72 -1.15
N PHE A 324 14.49 7.60 -1.50
CA PHE A 324 13.34 7.10 -0.75
C PHE A 324 13.73 6.56 0.62
N SER A 325 14.85 5.86 0.75
CA SER A 325 15.35 5.42 2.05
C SER A 325 15.61 6.62 2.98
N LEU A 326 16.20 7.70 2.45
CA LEU A 326 16.41 8.95 3.20
C LEU A 326 15.09 9.61 3.59
N LEU A 327 14.07 9.60 2.72
CA LEU A 327 12.73 10.11 3.02
C LEU A 327 12.09 9.35 4.19
N TYR A 328 12.07 8.01 4.13
CA TYR A 328 11.49 7.18 5.18
C TYR A 328 12.29 7.29 6.49
N PHE A 329 13.62 7.34 6.41
CA PHE A 329 14.49 7.56 7.57
C PHE A 329 14.25 8.94 8.19
N TYR A 330 14.12 9.98 7.38
CA TYR A 330 13.79 11.33 7.82
C TYR A 330 12.48 11.36 8.61
N LEU A 331 11.40 10.82 8.03
CA LEU A 331 10.10 10.75 8.68
C LEU A 331 10.18 9.99 10.01
N TYR A 332 10.85 8.84 10.02
CA TYR A 332 11.01 8.04 11.22
C TYR A 332 11.78 8.79 12.33
N PHE A 333 12.92 9.42 11.99
CA PHE A 333 13.76 10.08 12.99
C PHE A 333 13.11 11.36 13.54
N PHE A 334 12.55 12.20 12.67
CA PHE A 334 12.02 13.51 13.05
C PHE A 334 10.63 13.47 13.67
N ASP A 335 9.73 12.60 13.18
CA ASP A 335 8.36 12.54 13.71
C ASP A 335 8.18 11.51 14.84
N LYS A 336 9.08 10.51 14.93
CA LYS A 336 9.03 9.47 15.97
C LYS A 336 10.19 9.54 16.95
N VAL A 337 11.42 9.23 16.52
CA VAL A 337 12.57 8.99 17.44
C VAL A 337 12.85 10.21 18.30
N ARG A 338 12.85 11.40 17.70
CA ARG A 338 13.08 12.66 18.41
C ARG A 338 12.09 12.90 19.56
N ILE A 339 10.89 12.30 19.49
CA ILE A 339 9.78 12.61 20.39
C ILE A 339 9.51 11.45 21.35
N GLN A 340 9.66 10.20 20.89
CA GLN A 340 9.25 9.00 21.62
C GLN A 340 10.43 8.06 21.93
N GLY A 341 11.63 8.34 21.41
CA GLY A 341 12.79 7.46 21.49
C GLY A 341 12.72 6.29 20.50
N PHE A 342 13.80 5.50 20.44
CA PHE A 342 13.87 4.26 19.68
C PHE A 342 13.54 3.07 20.58
N ILE A 343 12.64 2.20 20.14
CA ILE A 343 12.30 0.96 20.85
C ILE A 343 12.44 -0.24 19.91
N ILE A 344 12.63 -1.45 20.45
CA ILE A 344 12.81 -2.67 19.65
C ILE A 344 11.68 -2.92 18.63
N TYR A 345 10.46 -2.45 18.94
CA TYR A 345 9.32 -2.51 18.02
C TYR A 345 9.52 -1.71 16.73
N ASP A 346 10.35 -0.67 16.77
CA ASP A 346 10.72 0.10 15.60
C ASP A 346 11.58 -0.68 14.64
N PHE A 347 12.54 -1.44 15.17
CA PHE A 347 13.33 -2.35 14.36
C PHE A 347 12.45 -3.39 13.66
N ILE A 348 11.50 -4.00 14.39
CA ILE A 348 10.57 -4.99 13.84
C ILE A 348 9.75 -4.39 12.70
N PHE A 349 9.18 -3.20 12.91
CA PHE A 349 8.35 -2.58 11.88
C PHE A 349 9.16 -2.16 10.65
N ILE A 350 10.34 -1.56 10.85
CA ILE A 350 11.22 -1.15 9.74
C ILE A 350 11.64 -2.39 8.94
N PHE A 351 12.00 -3.47 9.61
CA PHE A 351 12.33 -4.74 8.97
C PHE A 351 11.15 -5.28 8.14
N LEU A 352 9.93 -5.31 8.71
CA LEU A 352 8.73 -5.73 7.99
C LEU A 352 8.38 -4.80 6.82
N PHE A 353 8.64 -3.50 6.96
CA PHE A 353 8.47 -2.52 5.89
C PHE A 353 9.43 -2.80 4.73
N VAL A 354 10.71 -3.00 5.01
CA VAL A 354 11.72 -3.36 4.00
C VAL A 354 11.36 -4.70 3.34
N LEU A 355 10.93 -5.71 4.10
CA LEU A 355 10.45 -6.98 3.54
C LEU A 355 9.23 -6.80 2.66
N SER A 356 8.34 -5.84 2.96
CA SER A 356 7.19 -5.58 2.10
C SER A 356 7.59 -5.01 0.74
N VAL A 357 8.72 -4.29 0.64
CA VAL A 357 9.25 -3.76 -0.62
C VAL A 357 9.61 -4.89 -1.60
N TYR A 358 10.06 -6.03 -1.07
CA TYR A 358 10.32 -7.22 -1.89
C TYR A 358 9.06 -7.67 -2.65
N GLN A 359 7.89 -7.60 -2.02
CA GLN A 359 6.62 -8.01 -2.62
C GLN A 359 5.84 -6.88 -3.28
N ARG A 360 6.06 -5.63 -2.85
CA ARG A 360 5.33 -4.44 -3.29
C ARG A 360 6.30 -3.27 -3.40
N PRO A 361 6.85 -3.05 -4.60
CA PRO A 361 7.95 -2.12 -4.80
C PRO A 361 7.51 -0.65 -4.90
N TYR A 362 6.23 -0.33 -4.64
CA TYR A 362 5.64 1.01 -4.79
C TYR A 362 5.98 1.98 -3.63
N ILE A 363 7.22 1.94 -3.11
CA ILE A 363 7.64 2.80 -1.99
C ILE A 363 7.68 4.28 -2.35
N ASP A 364 7.65 4.57 -3.64
CA ASP A 364 7.55 5.88 -4.24
C ASP A 364 6.13 6.48 -4.17
N ASN A 365 5.11 5.62 -4.05
CA ASN A 365 3.73 6.04 -4.05
C ASN A 365 3.31 6.65 -2.70
N TYR A 366 2.53 7.73 -2.77
CA TYR A 366 2.02 8.44 -1.60
C TYR A 366 1.27 7.57 -0.57
N TYR A 367 0.56 6.51 -1.00
CA TYR A 367 -0.13 5.64 -0.03
C TYR A 367 0.87 4.88 0.85
N MET A 368 2.03 4.48 0.32
CA MET A 368 3.05 3.76 1.10
C MET A 368 3.68 4.67 2.15
N LEU A 369 3.82 5.96 1.84
CA LEU A 369 4.22 6.97 2.81
C LEU A 369 3.21 7.07 3.96
N LEU A 370 1.90 7.09 3.66
CA LEU A 370 0.85 7.11 4.67
C LEU A 370 0.77 5.79 5.47
N VAL A 371 1.00 4.64 4.82
CA VAL A 371 1.10 3.35 5.49
C VAL A 371 2.26 3.36 6.49
N PHE A 372 3.43 3.83 6.10
CA PHE A 372 4.58 3.98 7.00
C PHE A 372 4.28 4.97 8.14
N SER A 373 3.60 6.08 7.85
CA SER A 373 3.25 7.07 8.87
C SER A 373 2.25 6.53 9.91
N THR A 374 1.42 5.53 9.58
CA THR A 374 0.56 4.85 10.59
C THR A 374 1.38 4.29 11.74
N PHE A 375 2.60 3.82 11.46
CA PHE A 375 3.50 3.31 12.48
C PHE A 375 4.18 4.41 13.28
N ILE A 376 4.62 5.47 12.61
CA ILE A 376 5.20 6.66 13.25
C ILE A 376 4.24 7.19 14.32
N PHE A 377 2.97 7.33 13.97
CA PHE A 377 1.94 7.87 14.87
C PHE A 377 1.18 6.81 15.68
N SER A 378 1.60 5.55 15.64
CA SER A 378 0.90 4.42 16.29
C SER A 378 0.59 4.62 17.77
N ASN A 379 1.55 5.12 18.57
CA ASN A 379 1.35 5.37 19.99
C ASN A 379 0.31 6.47 20.24
N GLU A 380 0.23 7.47 19.36
CA GLU A 380 -0.73 8.57 19.46
C GLU A 380 -2.12 8.13 18.99
N ILE A 381 -2.18 7.26 17.98
CA ILE A 381 -3.40 6.61 17.52
C ILE A 381 -4.00 5.71 18.62
N LEU A 382 -3.15 5.02 19.39
CA LEU A 382 -3.56 4.10 20.46
C LEU A 382 -3.99 4.83 21.75
N LYS A 383 -3.46 6.02 22.03
CA LYS A 383 -3.91 6.84 23.15
C LYS A 383 -5.35 7.28 22.87
N LYS A 384 -6.28 6.95 23.78
CA LYS A 384 -7.73 7.24 23.73
C LYS A 384 -8.10 8.75 23.63
N SER A 385 -7.15 9.65 23.39
CA SER A 385 -7.32 11.11 23.46
C SER A 385 -7.90 11.72 22.18
N PHE A 386 -8.99 11.18 21.66
CA PHE A 386 -9.82 11.87 20.68
C PHE A 386 -11.32 11.84 21.01
N LYS A 387 -11.68 11.34 22.20
CA LYS A 387 -13.08 11.43 22.67
C LYS A 387 -13.48 12.85 23.11
N ASN A 388 -12.52 13.79 23.23
CA ASN A 388 -12.77 15.13 23.78
C ASN A 388 -12.38 16.30 22.84
N GLU A 389 -12.04 16.05 21.57
CA GLU A 389 -11.67 17.11 20.62
C GLU A 389 -12.37 16.97 19.26
N ILE A 390 -13.69 16.74 19.30
CA ILE A 390 -14.58 16.96 18.14
C ILE A 390 -15.57 18.06 18.51
#